data_AF-A0A1T4YPB2-F1
#
_entry.id   AF-A0A1T4YPB2-F1
#
_cell.length_a   1.000
_cell.length_b   1.000
_cell.length_c   1.000
_cell.angle_alpha   90.00
_cell.angle_beta   90.00
_cell.angle_gamma   90.00
#
_symmetry.space_group_name_H-M   'P 1'
#
loop_
_entity.id
_entity.type
_entity.pdbx_description
1 polymer ?
#
loop_
_entity_poly.entity_id
_entity_poly.type
_entity_poly.pdbx_seq_one_letter_code
_entity_poly.pdbx_strand_id
1 'polypeptide(L)'
;MTFIIIDGYLEQKAGGPALSFSRSWFKRAPNLTVDAFTKLIARFGENHAVSFDLFLTAVRRDALGDLLGIRNDVAHGKVFNGQRLAPERYVQLCEDIYDWLVETFLGESVEVIDASGTRTLAYEKSP
;
A
#
# COMPACT_ATOMS: atom_id res chain seq x y z
N MET A 1 0.12 19.36 3.53
CA MET A 1 -0.46 19.25 2.18
C MET A 1 -0.73 17.78 1.79
N THR A 2 0.24 16.88 1.95
CA THR A 2 0.13 15.44 1.62
C THR A 2 -1.03 14.71 2.30
N PHE A 3 -1.35 15.02 3.57
CA PHE A 3 -2.49 14.41 4.26
C PHE A 3 -3.82 14.71 3.56
N ILE A 4 -4.05 15.94 3.10
CA ILE A 4 -5.31 16.33 2.41
C ILE A 4 -5.45 15.60 1.08
N ILE A 5 -4.34 15.45 0.34
CA ILE A 5 -4.33 14.75 -0.96
C ILE A 5 -4.61 13.26 -0.74
N ILE A 6 -3.95 12.63 0.24
CA ILE A 6 -4.17 11.21 0.56
C ILE A 6 -5.58 10.98 1.10
N ASP A 7 -6.07 11.84 2.00
CA ASP A 7 -7.41 11.71 2.57
C ASP A 7 -8.49 11.87 1.48
N GLY A 8 -8.33 12.83 0.57
CA GLY A 8 -9.21 12.99 -0.58
C GLY A 8 -9.17 11.79 -1.55
N TYR A 9 -7.99 11.22 -1.80
CA TYR A 9 -7.86 9.98 -2.59
C TYR A 9 -8.55 8.79 -1.90
N LEU A 10 -8.37 8.64 -0.59
CA LEU A 10 -9.00 7.59 0.21
C LEU A 10 -10.53 7.73 0.20
N GLU A 11 -11.07 8.94 0.33
CA GLU A 11 -12.52 9.17 0.23
C GLU A 11 -13.08 8.81 -1.15
N GLN A 12 -12.32 9.01 -2.23
CA GLN A 12 -12.74 8.66 -3.58
C GLN A 12 -12.66 7.16 -3.89
N LYS A 13 -11.72 6.45 -3.26
CA LYS A 13 -11.36 5.06 -3.62
C LYS A 13 -11.76 4.02 -2.58
N ALA A 14 -12.10 4.43 -1.36
CA ALA A 14 -12.49 3.54 -0.29
C ALA A 14 -13.75 4.05 0.42
N GLY A 15 -14.55 3.11 0.92
CA GLY A 15 -15.73 3.39 1.74
C GLY A 15 -15.72 2.61 3.05
N GLY A 16 -16.62 2.99 3.97
CA GLY A 16 -16.96 2.19 5.14
C GLY A 16 -15.76 1.85 6.06
N PRO A 17 -15.61 0.58 6.49
CA PRO A 17 -14.55 0.15 7.39
C PRO A 17 -13.13 0.40 6.86
N ALA A 18 -12.90 0.22 5.56
CA ALA A 18 -11.59 0.42 4.93
C ALA A 18 -11.15 1.90 5.01
N LEU A 19 -12.07 2.83 4.72
CA LEU A 19 -11.81 4.27 4.87
C LEU A 19 -11.55 4.65 6.33
N SER A 20 -12.35 4.12 7.26
CA SER A 20 -12.21 4.37 8.70
C SER A 20 -10.88 3.86 9.24
N PHE A 21 -10.47 2.66 8.82
CA PHE A 21 -9.19 2.06 9.16
C PHE A 21 -8.03 2.93 8.66
N SER A 22 -8.02 3.28 7.37
CA SER A 22 -6.97 4.10 6.77
C SER A 22 -6.84 5.46 7.47
N ARG A 23 -7.97 6.12 7.75
CA ARG A 23 -8.01 7.41 8.47
C ARG A 23 -7.52 7.31 9.92
N SER A 24 -7.80 6.20 10.60
CA SER A 24 -7.36 5.98 11.99
C SER A 24 -5.84 6.00 12.12
N TRP A 25 -5.12 5.64 11.04
CA TRP A 25 -3.67 5.59 11.05
C TRP A 25 -3.00 6.80 10.39
N PHE A 26 -3.44 7.21 9.21
CA PHE A 26 -2.78 8.29 8.47
C PHE A 26 -2.73 9.62 9.25
N LYS A 27 -3.69 9.87 10.14
CA LYS A 27 -3.67 11.04 11.05
C LYS A 27 -2.60 10.96 12.14
N ARG A 28 -2.16 9.75 12.50
CA ARG A 28 -1.24 9.48 13.63
C ARG A 28 0.17 9.08 13.18
N ALA A 29 0.40 8.92 11.87
CA ALA A 29 1.67 8.51 11.25
C ALA A 29 2.35 9.68 10.53
N PRO A 30 2.88 10.71 11.23
CA PRO A 30 3.51 11.84 10.56
C PRO A 30 4.72 11.40 9.72
N ASN A 31 5.48 10.42 10.22
CA ASN A 31 6.66 9.86 9.57
C ASN A 31 6.45 8.36 9.33
N LEU A 32 6.14 8.01 8.09
CA LEU A 32 6.13 6.61 7.70
C LEU A 32 7.56 6.13 7.53
N THR A 33 7.97 5.14 8.31
CA THR A 33 9.18 4.33 8.12
C THR A 33 8.78 2.93 7.69
N VAL A 34 9.73 2.11 7.23
CA VAL A 34 9.45 0.69 6.92
C VAL A 34 8.84 -0.02 8.14
N ASP A 35 9.42 0.17 9.32
CA ASP A 35 8.90 -0.43 10.57
C ASP A 35 7.47 0.06 10.90
N ALA A 36 7.20 1.34 10.72
CA ALA A 36 5.85 1.89 10.91
C ALA A 36 4.84 1.34 9.87
N PHE A 37 5.30 1.04 8.66
CA PHE A 37 4.50 0.37 7.63
C PHE A 37 4.25 -1.10 7.98
N THR A 38 5.25 -1.85 8.43
CA THR A 38 5.05 -3.24 8.89
C THR A 38 4.10 -3.30 10.09
N LYS A 39 4.19 -2.34 11.02
CA LYS A 39 3.24 -2.20 12.14
C LYS A 39 1.82 -1.88 11.69
N LEU A 40 1.64 -1.21 10.56
CA LEU A 40 0.31 -1.05 9.96
C LEU A 40 -0.26 -2.41 9.54
N ILE A 41 0.53 -3.23 8.86
CA ILE A 41 0.12 -4.57 8.43
C ILE A 41 -0.23 -5.45 9.65
N ALA A 42 0.52 -5.33 10.74
CA ALA A 42 0.24 -6.04 11.99
C ALA A 42 -1.17 -5.80 12.56
N ARG A 43 -1.83 -4.69 12.20
CA ARG A 43 -3.21 -4.39 12.64
C ARG A 43 -4.25 -5.31 12.02
N PHE A 44 -3.93 -6.00 10.93
CA PHE A 44 -4.75 -7.06 10.38
C PHE A 44 -4.53 -8.41 11.08
N GLY A 45 -3.50 -8.53 11.92
CA GLY A 45 -3.14 -9.72 12.69
C GLY A 45 -1.61 -9.91 12.77
N GLU A 46 -1.10 -10.40 13.90
CA GLU A 46 0.36 -10.54 14.13
C GLU A 46 1.04 -11.43 13.07
N ASN A 47 0.37 -12.49 12.62
CA ASN A 47 0.88 -13.38 11.57
C ASN A 47 1.12 -12.66 10.23
N HIS A 48 0.31 -11.64 9.92
CA HIS A 48 0.47 -10.86 8.68
C HIS A 48 1.72 -9.99 8.72
N ALA A 49 2.12 -9.50 9.90
CA ALA A 49 3.36 -8.74 10.05
C ALA A 49 4.58 -9.61 9.72
N VAL A 50 4.61 -10.85 10.23
CA VAL A 50 5.69 -11.81 9.95
C VAL A 50 5.73 -12.17 8.47
N SER A 51 4.58 -12.49 7.87
CA SER A 51 4.49 -12.81 6.44
C SER A 51 4.93 -11.62 5.56
N PHE A 52 4.53 -10.40 5.93
CA PHE A 52 4.95 -9.20 5.23
C PHE A 52 6.45 -8.93 5.37
N ASP A 53 7.04 -9.19 6.54
CA ASP A 53 8.47 -9.05 6.77
C ASP A 53 9.29 -10.02 5.90
N LEU A 54 8.79 -11.24 5.69
CA LEU A 54 9.35 -12.22 4.76
C LEU A 54 9.20 -11.78 3.29
N PHE A 55 8.06 -11.18 2.93
CA PHE A 55 7.83 -10.61 1.61
C PHE A 55 8.80 -9.44 1.31
N LEU A 56 9.14 -8.64 2.34
CA LEU A 56 10.10 -7.53 2.27
C LEU A 56 11.55 -8.01 2.25
N THR A 57 11.98 -8.57 1.12
CA THR A 57 13.39 -8.84 0.81
C THR A 57 14.25 -7.58 1.00
N ALA A 58 15.57 -7.73 1.13
CA ALA A 58 16.48 -6.60 1.30
C ALA A 58 16.30 -5.51 0.23
N VAL A 59 16.08 -5.92 -1.03
CA VAL A 59 15.85 -5.01 -2.16
C VAL A 59 14.53 -4.25 -2.04
N ARG A 60 13.44 -4.95 -1.68
CA ARG A 60 12.12 -4.33 -1.48
C ARG A 60 12.10 -3.42 -0.26
N ARG A 61 12.80 -3.81 0.81
CA ARG A 61 12.95 -3.01 2.02
C ARG A 61 13.67 -1.70 1.76
N ASP A 62 14.75 -1.74 0.99
CA ASP A 62 15.49 -0.55 0.57
C ASP A 62 14.63 0.36 -0.31
N ALA A 63 13.92 -0.23 -1.29
CA ALA A 63 13.03 0.51 -2.19
C ALA A 63 11.88 1.18 -1.42
N LEU A 64 11.31 0.49 -0.42
CA LEU A 64 10.27 1.01 0.44
C LEU A 64 10.81 2.14 1.32
N GLY A 65 12.01 1.97 1.88
CA GLY A 65 12.69 3.01 2.65
C GLY A 65 12.88 4.29 1.85
N ASP A 66 13.37 4.19 0.61
CA ASP A 66 13.52 5.31 -0.31
C ASP A 66 12.18 6.00 -0.59
N LEU A 67 11.15 5.22 -0.96
CA LEU A 67 9.83 5.75 -1.34
C LEU A 67 9.16 6.47 -0.16
N LEU A 68 9.24 5.90 1.03
CA LEU A 68 8.71 6.53 2.25
C LEU A 68 9.52 7.77 2.64
N GLY A 69 10.84 7.75 2.44
CA GLY A 69 11.71 8.91 2.59
C GLY A 69 11.30 10.05 1.67
N ILE A 70 11.11 9.76 0.38
CA ILE A 70 10.60 10.71 -0.63
C ILE A 70 9.26 11.28 -0.20
N ARG A 71 8.31 10.44 0.23
CA ARG A 71 7.00 10.89 0.75
C ARG A 71 7.15 11.84 1.93
N ASN A 72 8.02 11.53 2.89
CA ASN A 72 8.22 12.35 4.08
C ASN A 72 8.85 13.71 3.71
N ASP A 73 9.86 13.71 2.85
CA ASP A 73 10.50 14.92 2.35
C ASP A 73 9.53 15.82 1.56
N VAL A 74 8.68 15.23 0.72
CA VAL A 74 7.58 15.94 0.03
C VAL A 74 6.58 16.52 1.04
N ALA A 75 6.22 15.77 2.08
CA ALA A 75 5.34 16.27 3.14
C ALA A 75 5.93 17.46 3.90
N HIS A 76 7.26 17.58 3.95
CA HIS A 76 8.00 18.72 4.51
C HIS A 76 8.30 19.83 3.49
N GLY A 77 7.79 19.74 2.24
CA GLY A 77 7.94 20.77 1.23
C GLY A 77 9.32 20.81 0.56
N LYS A 78 10.13 19.75 0.69
CA LYS A 78 11.42 19.66 0.00
C LYS A 78 11.22 19.34 -1.49
N VAL A 79 12.04 19.96 -2.33
CA VAL A 79 12.01 19.75 -3.79
C VAL A 79 13.05 18.69 -4.17
N PHE A 80 12.63 17.67 -4.93
CA PHE A 80 13.52 16.67 -5.50
C PHE A 80 13.86 17.02 -6.95
N ASN A 81 15.14 17.32 -7.22
CA ASN A 81 15.67 17.58 -8.57
C ASN A 81 15.96 16.29 -9.36
N GLY A 82 15.11 15.26 -9.24
CA GLY A 82 15.18 14.04 -10.06
C GLY A 82 16.26 13.01 -9.70
N GLN A 83 17.33 13.36 -8.97
CA GLN A 83 18.48 12.45 -8.74
C GLN A 83 18.21 11.22 -7.85
N ARG A 84 17.05 11.12 -7.20
CA ARG A 84 16.64 9.95 -6.40
C ARG A 84 15.46 9.17 -6.98
N LEU A 85 15.00 9.49 -8.18
CA LEU A 85 13.82 8.84 -8.75
C LEU A 85 14.25 7.68 -9.64
N ALA A 86 14.06 6.45 -9.14
CA ALA A 86 13.97 5.24 -9.96
C ALA A 86 12.47 4.87 -10.05
N PRO A 87 11.66 5.60 -10.84
CA PRO A 87 10.22 5.48 -10.82
C PRO A 87 9.74 4.06 -11.15
N GLU A 88 10.41 3.36 -12.06
CA GLU A 88 10.08 1.97 -12.41
C GLU A 88 10.25 1.03 -11.19
N ARG A 89 11.32 1.22 -10.41
CA ARG A 89 11.58 0.47 -9.18
C ARG A 89 10.46 0.70 -8.15
N TYR A 90 10.00 1.94 -8.01
CA TYR A 90 8.97 2.29 -7.03
C TYR A 90 7.57 1.88 -7.46
N VAL A 91 7.26 1.97 -8.76
CA VAL A 91 6.02 1.45 -9.33
C VAL A 91 5.95 -0.05 -9.13
N GLN A 92 7.00 -0.79 -9.52
CA GLN A 92 7.04 -2.24 -9.32
C GLN A 92 6.88 -2.62 -7.84
N LEU A 93 7.50 -1.88 -6.92
CA LEU A 93 7.30 -2.12 -5.49
C LEU A 93 5.84 -1.92 -5.06
N CYS A 94 5.18 -0.88 -5.57
CA CYS A 94 3.78 -0.61 -5.23
C CYS A 94 2.84 -1.69 -5.78
N GLU A 95 3.11 -2.16 -7.00
CA GLU A 95 2.41 -3.28 -7.63
C GLU A 95 2.63 -4.58 -6.83
N ASP A 96 3.88 -4.94 -6.51
CA ASP A 96 4.21 -6.11 -5.69
C ASP A 96 3.50 -6.08 -4.32
N ILE A 97 3.47 -4.90 -3.66
CA ILE A 97 2.78 -4.74 -2.36
C ILE A 97 1.26 -4.87 -2.54
N TYR A 98 0.71 -4.29 -3.62
CA TYR A 98 -0.72 -4.39 -3.91
C TYR A 98 -1.14 -5.84 -4.16
N ASP A 99 -0.40 -6.56 -5.00
CA ASP A 99 -0.66 -7.96 -5.31
C ASP A 99 -0.58 -8.81 -4.04
N TRP A 100 0.46 -8.63 -3.23
CA TRP A 100 0.59 -9.32 -1.95
C TRP A 100 -0.60 -9.05 -1.01
N LEU A 101 -1.06 -7.81 -0.92
CA LEU A 101 -2.24 -7.45 -0.10
C LEU A 101 -3.50 -8.12 -0.63
N VAL A 102 -3.70 -8.10 -1.94
CA VAL A 102 -4.87 -8.69 -2.59
C VAL A 102 -4.90 -10.19 -2.38
N GLU A 103 -3.81 -10.90 -2.67
CA GLU A 103 -3.70 -12.34 -2.47
C GLU A 103 -3.89 -12.72 -1.00
N THR A 104 -3.26 -11.97 -0.08
CA THR A 104 -3.31 -12.27 1.36
C THR A 104 -4.70 -12.08 1.95
N PHE A 105 -5.42 -11.03 1.55
CA PHE A 105 -6.67 -10.65 2.20
C PHE A 105 -7.93 -11.04 1.44
N LEU A 106 -7.85 -11.16 0.11
CA LEU A 106 -8.99 -11.45 -0.75
C LEU A 106 -8.90 -12.83 -1.40
N GLY A 107 -7.68 -13.36 -1.59
CA GLY A 107 -7.44 -14.64 -2.26
C GLY A 107 -7.01 -14.46 -3.72
N GLU A 108 -7.01 -15.54 -4.51
CA GLU A 108 -6.62 -15.47 -5.92
C GLU A 108 -7.65 -14.64 -6.70
N SER A 109 -7.15 -13.72 -7.52
CA SER A 109 -8.00 -12.94 -8.42
C SER A 109 -8.46 -13.82 -9.58
N VAL A 110 -9.77 -13.90 -9.78
CA VAL A 110 -10.40 -14.63 -10.88
C VAL A 110 -11.09 -13.62 -11.78
N GLU A 111 -10.80 -13.66 -13.09
CA GLU A 111 -11.59 -12.89 -14.05
C GLU A 111 -13.00 -13.49 -14.13
N VAL A 112 -14.01 -12.70 -13.76
CA VAL A 112 -15.42 -13.04 -13.92
C VAL A 112 -16.00 -12.19 -15.02
N ILE A 113 -16.54 -12.87 -16.04
CA ILE A 113 -17.30 -12.23 -17.11
C ILE A 113 -18.77 -12.36 -16.72
N ASP A 114 -19.45 -11.23 -16.50
CA ASP A 114 -20.88 -11.26 -16.23
C ASP A 114 -21.69 -11.56 -17.50
N ALA A 115 -22.99 -11.78 -17.35
CA ALA A 115 -23.89 -12.07 -18.47
C ALA A 115 -23.97 -10.93 -19.52
N SER A 116 -23.48 -9.73 -19.19
CA SER A 116 -23.40 -8.59 -20.11
C SER A 116 -22.07 -8.49 -20.85
N GLY A 117 -21.12 -9.41 -20.57
CA GLY A 117 -19.77 -9.38 -21.13
C GLY A 117 -18.81 -8.44 -20.39
N THR A 118 -19.22 -7.88 -19.25
CA THR A 118 -18.38 -7.00 -18.44
C THR A 118 -17.38 -7.84 -17.65
N ARG A 119 -16.09 -7.52 -17.81
CA ARG A 119 -15.01 -8.16 -17.04
C ARG A 119 -14.91 -7.52 -15.66
N THR A 120 -15.02 -8.34 -14.63
CA THR A 120 -14.90 -7.94 -13.24
C THR A 120 -13.90 -8.86 -12.54
N LEU A 121 -13.08 -8.31 -11.64
CA LEU A 121 -12.21 -9.13 -10.80
C LEU A 121 -13.03 -9.64 -9.60
N ALA A 122 -13.16 -10.95 -9.46
CA ALA A 122 -13.59 -11.57 -8.22
C ALA A 122 -12.38 -12.14 -7.48
N TYR A 123 -12.56 -12.46 -6.21
CA TYR A 123 -11.52 -13.08 -5.40
C TYR A 123 -12.07 -14.35 -4.78
N GLU A 124 -11.42 -15.48 -5.07
CA GLU A 124 -11.75 -16.76 -4.46
C GLU A 124 -10.75 -17.03 -3.33
N LYS A 125 -11.29 -17.26 -2.13
CA LYS A 125 -10.47 -17.74 -1.02
C LYS A 125 -10.06 -19.16 -1.35
N SER A 126 -8.77 -19.41 -1.57
CA SER A 126 -8.24 -20.77 -1.71
C SER A 126 -8.67 -21.61 -0.47
N PRO A 127 -9.12 -22.86 -0.67
CA PRO A 127 -9.70 -23.71 0.38
C PRO A 127 -8.79 -23.96 1.58
#